data_AF-A0A925THR0-F1
#
_entry.id   AF-A0A925THR0-F1
#
_cell.length_a   1.000
_cell.length_b   1.000
_cell.length_c   1.000
_cell.angle_alpha   90.00
_cell.angle_beta   90.00
_cell.angle_gamma   90.00
#
_symmetry.space_group_name_H-M   'P 1'
#
loop_
_entity.id
_entity.type
_entity.pdbx_description
1 polymer ?
#
loop_
_entity_poly.entity_id
_entity_poly.type
_entity_poly.pdbx_seq_one_letter_code
_entity_poly.pdbx_strand_id
1 'polypeptide(L)' 'MSQTTEIFNELLKLAVESGASDIVIKSNKPGYVRMSGRLKPVDMDPISS' A
#
# COMPACT_ATOMS: atom_id res chain seq x y z
N MET A 1 -15.34 6.30 9.73
CA MET A 1 -14.31 6.43 8.69
C MET A 1 -14.88 5.80 7.42
N SER A 2 -14.44 6.20 6.22
CA SER A 2 -14.81 5.44 5.02
C SER A 2 -13.95 4.18 4.94
N GLN A 3 -14.48 3.13 4.29
CA GLN A 3 -13.72 1.90 4.01
C GLN A 3 -12.39 2.21 3.30
N THR A 4 -12.40 3.19 2.39
CA THR A 4 -11.21 3.68 1.69
C THR A 4 -10.13 4.20 2.66
N THR A 5 -10.52 4.98 3.68
CA THR A 5 -9.58 5.50 4.66
C THR A 5 -8.95 4.37 5.49
N GLU A 6 -9.72 3.35 5.87
CA GLU A 6 -9.22 2.20 6.62
C GLU A 6 -8.17 1.42 5.82
N ILE A 7 -8.42 1.18 4.53
CA ILE A 7 -7.45 0.52 3.62
C ILE A 7 -6.12 1.27 3.58
N PHE A 8 -6.16 2.60 3.44
CA PHE A 8 -4.93 3.40 3.40
C PHE A 8 -4.20 3.43 4.74
N ASN A 9 -4.92 3.44 5.87
CA ASN A 9 -4.32 3.38 7.19
C ASN A 9 -3.56 2.06 7.41
N GLU A 10 -4.17 0.93 7.05
CA GLU A 10 -3.50 -0.38 7.15
C GLU A 10 -2.26 -0.45 6.23
N LEU A 11 -2.35 0.09 5.01
CA LEU A 11 -1.20 0.14 4.10
C LEU A 11 -0.06 1.02 4.63
N LEU A 12 -0.38 2.18 5.22
CA LEU A 12 0.59 3.06 5.86
C LEU A 12 1.26 2.38 7.05
N LYS A 13 0.48 1.71 7.89
CA LYS A 13 0.99 0.95 9.04
C LYS A 13 1.94 -0.17 8.59
N LEU A 14 1.52 -0.97 7.61
CA LEU A 14 2.34 -2.04 7.03
C LEU A 14 3.67 -1.51 6.48
N ALA A 15 3.66 -0.38 5.78
CA ALA A 15 4.87 0.21 5.22
C ALA A 15 5.87 0.61 6.33
N VAL A 16 5.39 1.20 7.43
CA VAL A 16 6.23 1.55 8.58
C VAL A 16 6.78 0.30 9.26
N GLU A 17 5.92 -0.67 9.58
CA GLU A 17 6.29 -1.90 10.29
C GLU A 17 7.27 -2.76 9.47
N SER A 18 7.13 -2.76 8.14
CA SER A 18 8.04 -3.49 7.24
C SER A 18 9.34 -2.75 6.94
N GLY A 19 9.46 -1.46 7.29
CA GLY A 19 10.62 -0.64 6.96
C GLY A 19 10.71 -0.26 5.47
N ALA A 20 9.55 -0.09 4.82
CA ALA A 20 9.49 0.35 3.43
C ALA A 20 9.99 1.79 3.27
N SER A 21 10.69 2.07 2.17
CA SER A 21 11.14 3.43 1.83
C SER A 21 10.05 4.27 1.17
N ASP A 22 9.17 3.62 0.41
CA ASP A 22 8.13 4.28 -0.38
C ASP A 22 6.85 3.43 -0.43
N ILE A 23 5.72 4.10 -0.61
CA ILE A 23 4.43 3.50 -0.97
C ILE A 23 4.04 4.02 -2.35
N VAL A 24 3.53 3.15 -3.22
CA VAL A 24 2.98 3.54 -4.52
C VAL A 24 1.52 3.13 -4.61
N ILE A 25 0.66 4.11 -4.89
CA ILE A 25 -0.77 3.96 -5.11
C ILE A 25 -1.08 4.23 -6.58
N LYS A 26 -1.86 3.35 -7.21
CA LYS A 26 -2.26 3.48 -8.62
C LYS A 26 -3.65 2.89 -8.84
N SER A 27 -4.41 3.49 -9.74
CA SER A 27 -5.74 2.98 -10.10
C SER A 27 -5.68 1.56 -10.66
N ASN A 28 -6.67 0.75 -10.27
CA ASN A 28 -6.84 -0.64 -10.72
C ASN A 28 -5.63 -1.54 -10.41
N LYS A 29 -4.90 -1.21 -9.35
CA LYS A 29 -3.75 -1.97 -8.86
C LYS A 29 -3.81 -2.04 -7.33
N PRO A 30 -3.22 -3.08 -6.72
CA PRO A 30 -3.01 -3.08 -5.28
C PRO A 30 -2.04 -1.97 -4.89
N GLY A 31 -1.96 -1.68 -3.59
CA GLY A 31 -0.85 -0.90 -3.04
C GLY A 31 0.48 -1.61 -3.27
N TYR A 32 1.55 -0.84 -3.45
CA TYR A 32 2.91 -1.37 -3.48
C TYR A 32 3.76 -0.70 -2.42
N VAL A 33 4.73 -1.46 -1.90
CA VAL A 33 5.79 -0.95 -1.01
C VAL A 33 7.15 -1.16 -1.64
N ARG A 34 8.08 -0.22 -1.43
CA ARG A 34 9.48 -0.39 -1.84
C ARG A 34 10.31 -0.94 -0.69
N MET A 35 10.80 -2.16 -0.87
CA MET A 35 11.65 -2.88 0.07
C MET A 35 13.03 -3.10 -0.54
N SER A 36 14.07 -2.54 0.08
CA SER A 36 15.47 -2.68 -0.39
C SER A 36 15.62 -2.31 -1.87
N GLY A 37 15.02 -1.18 -2.27
CA GLY A 37 15.02 -0.68 -3.65
C GLY A 37 14.03 -1.36 -4.60
N ARG A 38 13.45 -2.50 -4.23
CA ARG A 38 12.53 -3.27 -5.08
C ARG A 38 11.08 -2.98 -4.73
N LEU A 39 10.27 -2.75 -5.76
CA LEU A 39 8.83 -2.57 -5.61
C LEU A 39 8.15 -3.93 -5.44
N LYS A 40 7.34 -4.11 -4.39
CA LYS A 40 6.61 -5.33 -4.09
C LYS A 40 5.11 -5.02 -3.93
N PRO A 41 4.21 -5.81 -4.54
CA PRO A 41 2.77 -5.65 -4.33
C PRO A 41 2.42 -6.07 -2.90
N VAL A 42 1.47 -5.35 -2.31
CA VAL A 42 0.79 -5.76 -1.07
C VAL A 42 -0.34 -6.72 -1.43
N ASP A 43 -0.58 -7.69 -0.57
CA ASP A 43 -1.71 -8.60 -0.71
C ASP A 43 -3.00 -7.89 -0.30
N MET A 44 -3.68 -7.31 -1.29
CA MET A 44 -4.93 -6.57 -1.15
C MET A 44 -5.65 -6.49 -2.50
N ASP A 45 -6.94 -6.18 -2.46
CA ASP A 45 -7.70 -5.90 -3.67
C ASP A 45 -7.21 -4.63 -4.39
N PRO A 46 -7.43 -4.51 -5.72
CA PRO A 46 -7.12 -3.31 -6.45
C PRO A 46 -7.84 -2.07 -5.91
N ILE A 47 -7.11 -0.97 -5.78
CA ILE A 47 -7.68 0.32 -5.39
C ILE A 47 -8.46 0.87 -6.59
N SER A 48 -9.78 0.94 -6.45
CA SER A 48 -10.67 1.56 -7.45
C SER A 48 -10.49 3.09 -7.44
N SER A 49 -10.71 3.71 -8.60
CA SER A 49 -10.71 5.17 -8.77
C SER A 49 -11.99 5.82 -8.24
#